data_AF-A0A1I3CJE8-F1
#
_entry.id   AF-A0A1I3CJE8-F1
#
_cell.length_a   1.000
_cell.length_b   1.000
_cell.length_c   1.000
_cell.angle_alpha   90.00
_cell.angle_beta   90.00
_cell.angle_gamma   90.00
#
_symmetry.space_group_name_H-M   'P 1'
#
loop_
_entity.id
_entity.type
_entity.pdbx_description
1 polymer ?
#
loop_
_entity_poly.entity_id
_entity_poly.type
_entity_poly.pdbx_seq_one_letter_code
_entity_poly.pdbx_strand_id
1 'polypeptide(L)'
;MLFQSNFQTVALAPDLPQHVIAEERNLFRATRDEALQWGGAATQAFVEHLPEDWREDPDLMIRSKLAWLREGWYPLHQLLGWHSDMIPPRPDGNGPDYQNANAEVRQRETIICVFGDVSLTEYVTGPIELPDYPPGHPQQVLYNQAIERMIATGKLERRQVRPGELVKMGFGSFHRDARAHAEGWRLMLRAVRRKEVREQTDGDLWMQMNNYFRPETVQEVLAYQPYAPTQAY
;
A
#
# COMPACT_ATOMS: atom_id res chain seq x y z
N MET A 1 15.19 17.23 3.48
CA MET A 1 14.60 16.85 2.17
C MET A 1 13.23 17.47 2.06
N LEU A 2 12.90 18.03 0.89
CA LEU A 2 11.59 18.59 0.61
C LEU A 2 10.87 17.69 -0.42
N PHE A 3 9.69 17.22 -0.06
CA PHE A 3 8.80 16.46 -0.93
C PHE A 3 7.54 17.26 -1.22
N GLN A 4 7.02 17.14 -2.43
CA GLN A 4 5.69 17.63 -2.76
C GLN A 4 4.75 16.43 -2.80
N SER A 5 4.13 16.11 -1.66
CA SER A 5 3.21 14.99 -1.60
C SER A 5 1.92 15.36 -2.34
N ASN A 6 1.60 14.58 -3.36
CA ASN A 6 0.39 14.73 -4.15
C ASN A 6 -0.10 13.35 -4.58
N PHE A 7 -1.36 13.29 -4.97
CA PHE A 7 -1.95 12.11 -5.58
C PHE A 7 -3.11 12.55 -6.46
N GLN A 8 -3.50 11.70 -7.40
CA GLN A 8 -4.57 11.99 -8.33
C GLN A 8 -5.52 10.81 -8.42
N THR A 9 -6.81 11.07 -8.18
CA THR A 9 -7.86 10.14 -8.56
C THR A 9 -7.94 10.07 -10.08
N VAL A 10 -7.72 8.88 -10.66
CA VAL A 10 -7.73 8.69 -12.12
C VAL A 10 -8.97 7.97 -12.61
N ALA A 11 -9.62 7.18 -11.75
CA ALA A 11 -10.88 6.53 -12.05
C ALA A 11 -11.59 6.11 -10.75
N LEU A 12 -12.84 5.65 -10.89
CA LEU A 12 -13.62 5.06 -9.83
C LEU A 12 -14.23 3.75 -10.36
N ALA A 13 -13.78 2.63 -9.81
CA ALA A 13 -14.36 1.31 -10.05
C ALA A 13 -15.66 1.16 -9.24
N PRO A 14 -16.57 0.24 -9.66
CA PRO A 14 -17.80 -0.02 -8.92
C PRO A 14 -17.54 -0.54 -7.51
N ASP A 15 -18.45 -0.23 -6.59
CA ASP A 15 -18.47 -0.86 -5.27
C ASP A 15 -18.80 -2.35 -5.41
N LEU A 16 -18.08 -3.18 -4.65
CA LEU A 16 -18.26 -4.63 -4.67
C LEU A 16 -18.65 -5.14 -3.29
N PRO A 17 -19.59 -6.09 -3.19
CA PRO A 17 -19.99 -6.66 -1.92
C PRO A 17 -18.87 -7.54 -1.34
N GLN A 18 -18.86 -7.64 0.00
CA GLN A 18 -17.83 -8.36 0.75
C GLN A 18 -17.62 -9.82 0.32
N HIS A 19 -18.69 -10.54 -0.06
CA HIS A 19 -18.56 -11.92 -0.52
C HIS A 19 -17.85 -12.02 -1.87
N VAL A 20 -17.99 -11.03 -2.76
CA VAL A 20 -17.25 -10.96 -4.03
C VAL A 20 -15.78 -10.64 -3.77
N ILE A 21 -15.49 -9.71 -2.85
CA ILE A 21 -14.11 -9.38 -2.45
C ILE A 21 -13.42 -10.59 -1.81
N ALA A 22 -14.15 -11.40 -1.03
CA ALA A 22 -13.63 -12.59 -0.37
C ALA A 22 -13.15 -13.70 -1.33
N GLU A 23 -13.66 -13.70 -2.57
CA GLU A 23 -13.31 -14.69 -3.61
C GLU A 23 -12.04 -14.30 -4.40
N GLU A 24 -11.48 -13.12 -4.11
CA GLU A 24 -10.29 -12.62 -4.79
C GLU A 24 -9.02 -13.39 -4.42
N ARG A 25 -8.03 -13.25 -5.30
CA ARG A 25 -6.75 -13.94 -5.17
C ARG A 25 -5.64 -12.93 -4.97
N ASN A 26 -4.66 -13.28 -4.14
CA ASN A 26 -3.41 -12.54 -4.06
C ASN A 26 -2.61 -12.77 -5.34
N LEU A 27 -2.19 -11.67 -5.96
CA LEU A 27 -1.38 -11.65 -7.17
C LEU A 27 -0.02 -11.05 -6.83
N PHE A 28 1.04 -11.74 -7.27
CA PHE A 28 2.41 -11.26 -7.10
C PHE A 28 3.05 -10.99 -8.47
N ARG A 29 3.28 -9.71 -8.79
CA ARG A 29 3.92 -9.28 -10.04
C ARG A 29 3.28 -9.89 -11.30
N ALA A 30 1.96 -10.02 -11.29
CA ALA A 30 1.20 -10.53 -12.42
C ALA A 30 1.26 -9.52 -13.58
N THR A 31 1.40 -10.00 -14.80
CA THR A 31 1.10 -9.19 -15.99
C THR A 31 -0.40 -8.86 -16.02
N ARG A 32 -0.80 -7.93 -16.89
CA ARG A 32 -2.22 -7.65 -17.14
C ARG A 32 -3.01 -8.92 -17.46
N ASP A 33 -2.51 -9.75 -18.38
CA ASP A 33 -3.24 -10.91 -18.87
C ASP A 33 -3.34 -11.99 -17.78
N GLU A 34 -2.26 -12.20 -17.02
CA GLU A 34 -2.24 -13.05 -15.83
C GLU A 34 -3.25 -12.57 -14.77
N ALA A 35 -3.32 -11.26 -14.51
CA ALA A 35 -4.27 -10.68 -13.56
C ALA A 35 -5.72 -10.85 -14.01
N LEU A 36 -6.01 -10.70 -15.30
CA LEU A 36 -7.35 -10.94 -15.87
C LEU A 36 -7.72 -12.43 -15.84
N GLN A 37 -6.75 -13.32 -16.03
CA GLN A 37 -6.98 -14.76 -16.04
C GLN A 37 -7.22 -15.32 -14.62
N TRP A 38 -6.50 -14.81 -13.62
CA TRP A 38 -6.51 -15.38 -12.27
C TRP A 38 -7.22 -14.54 -11.23
N GLY A 39 -7.41 -13.25 -11.47
CA GLY A 39 -8.13 -12.35 -10.57
C GLY A 39 -9.66 -12.55 -10.62
N GLY A 40 -10.33 -12.12 -9.57
CA GLY A 40 -11.79 -12.08 -9.51
C GLY A 40 -12.37 -10.79 -10.10
N ALA A 41 -13.63 -10.50 -9.74
CA ALA A 41 -14.38 -9.36 -10.25
C ALA A 41 -13.77 -7.99 -9.89
N ALA A 42 -13.18 -7.84 -8.70
CA ALA A 42 -12.49 -6.62 -8.28
C ALA A 42 -11.19 -6.40 -9.05
N THR A 43 -10.43 -7.47 -9.29
CA THR A 43 -9.24 -7.40 -10.14
C THR A 43 -9.61 -7.00 -11.57
N GLN A 44 -10.64 -7.62 -12.15
CA GLN A 44 -11.13 -7.27 -13.49
C GLN A 44 -11.58 -5.80 -13.55
N ALA A 45 -12.40 -5.37 -12.59
CA ALA A 45 -12.85 -3.98 -12.50
C ALA A 45 -11.68 -3.00 -12.39
N PHE A 46 -10.65 -3.32 -11.59
CA PHE A 46 -9.45 -2.51 -11.49
C PHE A 46 -8.74 -2.37 -12.84
N VAL A 47 -8.49 -3.48 -13.56
CA VAL A 47 -7.81 -3.44 -14.86
C VAL A 47 -8.61 -2.65 -15.89
N GLU A 48 -9.92 -2.84 -15.94
CA GLU A 48 -10.80 -2.13 -16.87
C GLU A 48 -10.79 -0.61 -16.64
N HIS A 49 -10.68 -0.17 -15.38
CA HIS A 49 -10.72 1.24 -15.00
C HIS A 49 -9.34 1.91 -14.97
N LEU A 50 -8.24 1.18 -15.20
CA LEU A 50 -6.94 1.81 -15.40
C LEU A 50 -6.97 2.76 -16.61
N PRO A 51 -6.21 3.87 -16.60
CA PRO A 51 -6.07 4.72 -17.78
C PRO A 51 -5.61 3.92 -19.02
N GLU A 52 -6.02 4.35 -20.21
CA GLU A 52 -5.76 3.62 -21.46
C GLU A 52 -4.28 3.32 -21.67
N ASP A 53 -3.43 4.33 -21.47
CA ASP A 53 -1.98 4.18 -21.58
C ASP A 53 -1.45 3.12 -20.60
N TRP A 54 -2.06 2.93 -19.42
CA TRP A 54 -1.64 1.92 -18.44
C TRP A 54 -2.09 0.53 -18.86
N ARG A 55 -3.32 0.39 -19.38
CA ARG A 55 -3.84 -0.90 -19.86
C ARG A 55 -3.06 -1.45 -21.04
N GLU A 56 -2.52 -0.58 -21.87
CA GLU A 56 -1.73 -0.94 -23.06
C GLU A 56 -0.24 -1.13 -22.77
N ASP A 57 0.22 -0.79 -21.58
CA ASP A 57 1.63 -0.90 -21.20
C ASP A 57 2.05 -2.38 -21.08
N PRO A 58 2.97 -2.89 -21.93
CA PRO A 58 3.41 -4.28 -21.87
C PRO A 58 4.25 -4.59 -20.62
N ASP A 59 4.78 -3.56 -19.96
CA ASP A 59 5.56 -3.69 -18.72
C ASP A 59 4.70 -3.45 -17.46
N LEU A 60 3.37 -3.39 -17.61
CA LEU A 60 2.44 -3.25 -16.50
C LEU A 60 2.51 -4.48 -15.58
N MET A 61 2.82 -4.24 -14.31
CA MET A 61 2.76 -5.25 -13.26
C MET A 61 1.64 -4.94 -12.28
N ILE A 62 0.82 -5.94 -12.01
CA ILE A 62 -0.29 -5.90 -11.07
C ILE A 62 0.04 -6.75 -9.86
N ARG A 63 -0.25 -6.20 -8.69
CA ARG A 63 -0.17 -6.89 -7.41
C ARG A 63 -1.49 -6.73 -6.70
N SER A 64 -1.89 -7.75 -5.96
CA SER A 64 -3.05 -7.66 -5.09
C SER A 64 -2.73 -8.21 -3.70
N LYS A 65 -3.44 -7.66 -2.73
CA LYS A 65 -3.39 -8.08 -1.34
C LYS A 65 -4.80 -8.10 -0.76
N LEU A 66 -5.37 -9.30 -0.68
CA LEU A 66 -6.56 -9.61 0.07
C LEU A 66 -6.19 -9.84 1.54
N ALA A 67 -6.87 -9.13 2.41
CA ALA A 67 -6.71 -9.21 3.86
C ALA A 67 -8.09 -9.26 4.49
N TRP A 68 -8.24 -10.13 5.49
CA TRP A 68 -9.39 -10.07 6.39
C TRP A 68 -8.94 -9.33 7.65
N LEU A 69 -9.72 -8.37 8.11
CA LEU A 69 -9.38 -7.52 9.25
C LEU A 69 -10.49 -7.59 10.29
N ARG A 70 -10.11 -7.62 11.58
CA ARG A 70 -11.05 -7.25 12.66
C ARG A 70 -11.07 -5.75 12.80
N GLU A 71 -12.10 -5.24 13.47
CA GLU A 71 -12.07 -3.90 14.00
C GLU A 71 -10.78 -3.67 14.80
N GLY A 72 -10.14 -2.55 14.54
CA GLY A 72 -8.90 -2.13 15.17
C GLY A 72 -7.62 -2.68 14.55
N TRP A 73 -7.69 -3.60 13.58
CA TRP A 73 -6.51 -4.17 12.92
C TRP A 73 -5.94 -3.26 11.83
N TYR A 74 -4.70 -3.53 11.41
CA TYR A 74 -4.10 -2.89 10.24
C TYR A 74 -3.72 -3.97 9.21
N PRO A 75 -3.88 -3.71 7.91
CA PRO A 75 -3.55 -4.68 6.88
C PRO A 75 -2.04 -4.99 6.79
N LEU A 76 -1.15 -4.10 7.24
CA LEU A 76 0.32 -4.29 7.19
C LEU A 76 1.01 -3.71 8.43
N HIS A 77 1.73 -4.54 9.20
CA HIS A 77 2.49 -4.10 10.38
C HIS A 77 3.80 -3.39 10.03
N GLN A 78 4.50 -3.82 8.97
CA GLN A 78 5.82 -3.26 8.60
C GLN A 78 5.73 -1.84 8.03
N LEU A 79 4.53 -1.37 7.69
CA LEU A 79 4.25 -0.04 7.14
C LEU A 79 3.30 0.77 8.03
N LEU A 80 3.35 0.53 9.35
CA LEU A 80 2.59 1.34 10.31
C LEU A 80 3.09 2.79 10.27
N GLY A 81 2.35 3.64 9.57
CA GLY A 81 2.62 5.08 9.45
C GLY A 81 2.75 5.56 8.01
N TRP A 82 3.01 6.85 7.87
CA TRP A 82 3.17 7.52 6.58
C TRP A 82 4.41 7.03 5.83
N HIS A 83 4.24 6.57 4.60
CA HIS A 83 5.35 6.11 3.76
C HIS A 83 5.13 6.48 2.29
N SER A 84 6.23 6.51 1.54
CA SER A 84 6.25 6.54 0.07
C SER A 84 6.62 5.16 -0.42
N ASP A 85 5.93 4.70 -1.45
CA ASP A 85 6.16 3.38 -2.03
C ASP A 85 7.45 3.29 -2.84
N MET A 86 7.94 2.06 -3.01
CA MET A 86 9.00 1.68 -3.95
C MET A 86 10.33 2.40 -3.76
N ILE A 87 10.60 2.90 -2.55
CA ILE A 87 11.90 3.46 -2.18
C ILE A 87 12.80 2.32 -1.71
N PRO A 88 14.02 2.18 -2.25
CA PRO A 88 14.97 1.17 -1.79
C PRO A 88 15.23 1.30 -0.28
N PRO A 89 15.50 0.20 0.44
CA PRO A 89 15.95 0.31 1.82
C PRO A 89 17.34 0.93 1.88
N ARG A 90 17.63 1.63 2.97
CA ARG A 90 19.00 2.06 3.31
C ARG A 90 19.89 0.84 3.58
N PRO A 91 21.22 0.95 3.38
CA PRO A 91 22.15 -0.15 3.66
C PRO A 91 22.11 -0.67 5.10
N ASP A 92 21.72 0.18 6.06
CA ASP A 92 21.61 -0.16 7.48
C ASP A 92 20.23 -0.72 7.87
N GLY A 93 19.30 -0.84 6.92
CA GLY A 93 17.96 -1.40 7.14
C GLY A 93 16.98 -0.50 7.89
N ASN A 94 17.39 0.69 8.35
CA ASN A 94 16.57 1.54 9.24
C ASN A 94 15.64 2.51 8.49
N GLY A 95 15.13 2.10 7.33
CA GLY A 95 14.12 2.84 6.58
C GLY A 95 14.47 3.03 5.10
N PRO A 96 13.65 3.82 4.38
CA PRO A 96 13.82 4.07 2.96
C PRO A 96 14.97 5.05 2.63
N ASP A 97 15.75 4.73 1.60
CA ASP A 97 16.84 5.56 1.08
C ASP A 97 16.35 6.54 0.02
N TYR A 98 15.71 7.62 0.47
CA TYR A 98 15.25 8.69 -0.41
C TYR A 98 16.39 9.46 -1.08
N GLN A 99 17.59 9.45 -0.49
CA GLN A 99 18.72 10.24 -0.96
C GLN A 99 19.36 9.60 -2.18
N ASN A 100 19.65 8.31 -2.07
CA ASN A 100 20.34 7.54 -3.11
C ASN A 100 19.36 6.91 -4.12
N ALA A 101 18.05 7.21 -4.01
CA ALA A 101 17.07 6.86 -5.02
C ALA A 101 17.47 7.40 -6.40
N ASN A 102 17.70 6.50 -7.34
CA ASN A 102 18.11 6.82 -8.72
C ASN A 102 16.95 7.45 -9.53
N ALA A 103 17.24 7.88 -10.75
CA ALA A 103 16.25 8.51 -11.63
C ALA A 103 15.06 7.58 -11.97
N GLU A 104 15.30 6.28 -12.07
CA GLU A 104 14.25 5.30 -12.35
C GLU A 104 13.22 5.23 -11.20
N VAL A 105 13.70 5.13 -9.95
CA VAL A 105 12.84 5.15 -8.75
C VAL A 105 12.06 6.47 -8.65
N ARG A 106 12.72 7.60 -8.93
CA ARG A 106 12.08 8.93 -8.84
C ARG A 106 11.00 9.17 -9.89
N GLN A 107 11.10 8.51 -11.05
CA GLN A 107 10.11 8.60 -12.13
C GLN A 107 9.04 7.50 -12.07
N ARG A 108 9.12 6.59 -11.09
CA ARG A 108 8.19 5.48 -10.97
C ARG A 108 6.83 5.99 -10.53
N GLU A 109 5.80 5.56 -11.24
CA GLU A 109 4.41 5.85 -10.94
C GLU A 109 3.71 4.55 -10.53
N THR A 110 2.73 4.68 -9.64
CA THR A 110 1.89 3.57 -9.19
C THR A 110 0.44 4.02 -9.15
N ILE A 111 -0.48 3.12 -9.49
CA ILE A 111 -1.92 3.31 -9.24
C ILE A 111 -2.35 2.29 -8.19
N ILE A 112 -2.97 2.76 -7.11
CA ILE A 112 -3.51 1.91 -6.05
C ILE A 112 -5.02 2.05 -6.02
N CYS A 113 -5.71 0.94 -5.80
CA CYS A 113 -7.14 0.88 -5.52
C CYS A 113 -7.38 -0.02 -4.31
N VAL A 114 -8.33 0.35 -3.46
CA VAL A 114 -8.79 -0.50 -2.36
C VAL A 114 -10.26 -0.82 -2.55
N PHE A 115 -10.61 -2.10 -2.55
CA PHE A 115 -11.99 -2.56 -2.46
C PHE A 115 -12.30 -3.01 -1.03
N GLY A 116 -13.54 -2.76 -0.62
CA GLY A 116 -13.99 -2.90 0.76
C GLY A 116 -13.69 -1.63 1.56
N ASP A 117 -14.61 -1.28 2.45
CA ASP A 117 -14.56 -0.06 3.25
C ASP A 117 -13.90 -0.27 4.62
N VAL A 118 -13.76 -1.52 5.07
CA VAL A 118 -13.28 -1.88 6.41
C VAL A 118 -12.00 -1.15 6.84
N SER A 119 -11.05 -0.95 5.92
CA SER A 119 -9.80 -0.19 6.12
C SER A 119 -9.36 0.45 4.81
N LEU A 120 -9.52 1.77 4.73
CA LEU A 120 -9.20 2.57 3.55
C LEU A 120 -7.82 3.20 3.66
N THR A 121 -7.24 3.56 2.52
CA THR A 121 -5.95 4.25 2.49
C THR A 121 -6.15 5.75 2.73
N GLU A 122 -5.27 6.33 3.54
CA GLU A 122 -5.19 7.77 3.76
C GLU A 122 -3.97 8.32 3.03
N TYR A 123 -4.11 9.50 2.47
CA TYR A 123 -3.08 10.22 1.76
C TYR A 123 -2.90 11.60 2.38
N VAL A 124 -1.69 12.14 2.27
CA VAL A 124 -1.42 13.54 2.60
C VAL A 124 -1.05 14.33 1.36
N THR A 125 -1.58 15.55 1.27
CA THR A 125 -1.23 16.52 0.22
C THR A 125 -0.54 17.72 0.84
N GLY A 126 0.52 18.19 0.20
CA GLY A 126 1.23 19.41 0.57
C GLY A 126 2.74 19.25 0.68
N PRO A 127 3.44 20.34 1.03
CA PRO A 127 4.89 20.34 1.16
C PRO A 127 5.32 19.62 2.45
N ILE A 128 6.07 18.53 2.29
CA ILE A 128 6.60 17.73 3.38
C ILE A 128 8.10 17.97 3.51
N GLU A 129 8.51 18.54 4.65
CA GLU A 129 9.91 18.75 4.97
C GLU A 129 10.34 17.72 6.00
N LEU A 130 11.22 16.81 5.57
CA LEU A 130 11.72 15.72 6.41
C LEU A 130 13.23 15.83 6.55
N PRO A 131 13.77 15.79 7.77
CA PRO A 131 15.21 15.82 7.96
C PRO A 131 15.86 14.57 7.37
N ASP A 132 17.12 14.70 6.99
CA ASP A 132 17.93 13.53 6.76
C ASP A 132 18.43 12.99 8.09
N TYR A 133 18.29 11.68 8.30
CA TYR A 133 18.73 11.03 9.53
C TYR A 133 19.98 10.18 9.24
N PRO A 134 21.02 10.23 10.07
CA PRO A 134 22.20 9.41 9.87
C PRO A 134 21.90 7.91 10.06
N PRO A 135 22.74 7.00 9.55
CA PRO A 135 22.57 5.56 9.75
C PRO A 135 22.43 5.19 11.23
N GLY A 136 21.57 4.21 11.51
CA GLY A 136 21.22 3.75 12.86
C GLY A 136 19.98 4.43 13.46
N HIS A 137 19.46 5.50 12.84
CA HIS A 137 18.24 6.17 13.33
C HIS A 137 16.97 5.50 12.81
N PRO A 138 15.89 5.41 13.61
CA PRO A 138 14.61 4.83 13.19
C PRO A 138 13.84 5.81 12.28
N GLN A 139 14.35 6.05 11.06
CA GLN A 139 13.88 7.09 10.15
C GLN A 139 12.37 7.03 9.92
N GLN A 140 11.82 5.83 9.72
CA GLN A 140 10.39 5.64 9.47
C GLN A 140 9.52 6.15 10.63
N VAL A 141 9.93 5.88 11.88
CA VAL A 141 9.22 6.34 13.09
C VAL A 141 9.25 7.86 13.18
N LEU A 142 10.43 8.44 12.93
CA LEU A 142 10.64 9.89 13.01
C LEU A 142 9.90 10.63 11.90
N TYR A 143 9.82 10.05 10.70
CA TYR A 143 9.05 10.59 9.57
C TYR A 143 7.56 10.56 9.87
N ASN A 144 7.06 9.46 10.42
CA ASN A 144 5.67 9.37 10.84
C ASN A 144 5.31 10.47 11.85
N GLN A 145 6.15 10.68 12.88
CA GLN A 145 5.95 11.75 13.88
C GLN A 145 6.04 13.17 13.28
N ALA A 146 6.90 13.37 12.29
CA ALA A 146 7.01 14.66 11.61
C ALA A 146 5.75 14.95 10.76
N ILE A 147 5.29 13.98 9.98
CA ILE A 147 4.10 14.13 9.13
C ILE A 147 2.84 14.32 9.99
N GLU A 148 2.66 13.55 11.07
CA GLU A 148 1.54 13.73 12.01
C GLU A 148 1.50 15.14 12.61
N ARG A 149 2.66 15.70 13.00
CA ARG A 149 2.75 17.08 13.48
C ARG A 149 2.34 18.08 12.39
N MET A 150 2.76 17.87 11.15
CA MET A 150 2.39 18.74 10.03
C MET A 150 0.89 18.65 9.69
N ILE A 151 0.26 17.49 9.84
CA ILE A 151 -1.21 17.35 9.75
C ILE A 151 -1.88 18.11 10.90
N ALA A 152 -1.42 17.91 12.13
CA ALA A 152 -2.00 18.54 13.33
C ALA A 152 -1.93 20.07 13.31
N THR A 153 -0.91 20.65 12.68
CA THR A 153 -0.77 22.11 12.51
C THR A 153 -1.47 22.66 11.26
N GLY A 154 -2.14 21.80 10.47
CA GLY A 154 -2.82 22.19 9.23
C GLY A 154 -1.88 22.49 8.06
N LYS A 155 -0.59 22.12 8.15
CA LYS A 155 0.37 22.26 7.04
C LYS A 155 0.13 21.23 5.93
N LEU A 156 -0.42 20.07 6.28
CA LEU A 156 -0.78 19.00 5.33
C LEU A 156 -2.28 18.73 5.40
N GLU A 157 -2.87 18.49 4.24
CA GLU A 157 -4.25 18.01 4.14
C GLU A 157 -4.24 16.49 4.15
N ARG A 158 -5.01 15.87 5.05
CA ARG A 158 -5.23 14.42 5.07
C ARG A 158 -6.55 14.09 4.39
N ARG A 159 -6.52 13.18 3.42
CA ARG A 159 -7.71 12.66 2.74
C ARG A 159 -7.73 11.13 2.79
N GLN A 160 -8.86 10.59 3.22
CA GLN A 160 -9.17 9.17 3.06
C GLN A 160 -9.84 8.94 1.71
N VAL A 161 -9.42 7.92 0.98
CA VAL A 161 -10.04 7.54 -0.31
C VAL A 161 -11.31 6.74 -0.08
N ARG A 162 -12.16 6.64 -1.10
CA ARG A 162 -13.33 5.77 -1.09
C ARG A 162 -12.98 4.38 -1.63
N PRO A 163 -13.76 3.32 -1.29
CA PRO A 163 -13.65 2.04 -1.98
C PRO A 163 -13.74 2.22 -3.50
N GLY A 164 -12.99 1.41 -4.25
CA GLY A 164 -12.96 1.45 -5.72
C GLY A 164 -12.25 2.65 -6.31
N GLU A 165 -11.74 3.59 -5.51
CA GLU A 165 -11.05 4.77 -6.02
C GLU A 165 -9.64 4.41 -6.50
N LEU A 166 -9.35 4.63 -7.79
CA LEU A 166 -8.02 4.42 -8.36
C LEU A 166 -7.21 5.69 -8.20
N VAL A 167 -6.15 5.61 -7.38
CA VAL A 167 -5.30 6.74 -7.04
C VAL A 167 -3.89 6.55 -7.58
N LYS A 168 -3.51 7.45 -8.48
CA LYS A 168 -2.16 7.58 -9.02
C LYS A 168 -1.26 8.34 -8.05
N MET A 169 -0.07 7.80 -7.82
CA MET A 169 0.99 8.36 -6.99
C MET A 169 2.34 8.25 -7.68
N GLY A 170 3.27 9.12 -7.28
CA GLY A 170 4.67 9.05 -7.66
C GLY A 170 5.62 9.12 -6.45
N PHE A 171 6.91 9.28 -6.74
CA PHE A 171 7.94 9.44 -5.73
C PHE A 171 7.64 10.58 -4.75
N GLY A 172 7.67 10.30 -3.44
CA GLY A 172 7.40 11.30 -2.41
C GLY A 172 5.91 11.56 -2.16
N SER A 173 5.02 10.74 -2.71
CA SER A 173 3.61 10.71 -2.32
C SER A 173 3.45 9.88 -1.06
N PHE A 174 3.06 10.52 0.05
CA PHE A 174 2.92 9.85 1.34
C PHE A 174 1.48 9.40 1.57
N HIS A 175 1.36 8.13 1.94
CA HIS A 175 0.09 7.50 2.26
C HIS A 175 0.28 6.49 3.39
N ARG A 176 -0.82 5.98 3.92
CA ARG A 176 -0.85 4.89 4.90
C ARG A 176 -2.18 4.15 4.85
N ASP A 177 -2.20 2.95 5.40
CA ASP A 177 -3.45 2.24 5.64
C ASP A 177 -4.10 2.74 6.94
N ALA A 178 -5.40 3.07 6.90
CA ALA A 178 -6.15 3.40 8.10
C ALA A 178 -6.39 2.15 8.94
N ARG A 179 -6.59 2.36 10.25
CA ARG A 179 -7.07 1.33 11.16
C ARG A 179 -8.41 0.81 10.66
N ALA A 180 -8.61 -0.51 10.70
CA ALA A 180 -9.89 -1.10 10.37
C ALA A 180 -10.96 -0.62 11.35
N HIS A 181 -12.07 -0.11 10.84
CA HIS A 181 -13.18 0.41 11.66
C HIS A 181 -14.29 -0.62 11.86
N ALA A 182 -14.21 -1.75 11.16
CA ALA A 182 -15.15 -2.86 11.22
C ALA A 182 -14.42 -4.15 10.84
N GLU A 183 -15.11 -5.27 11.03
CA GLU A 183 -14.66 -6.58 10.58
C GLU A 183 -15.00 -6.82 9.10
N GLY A 184 -14.06 -7.39 8.33
CA GLY A 184 -14.33 -7.86 6.97
C GLY A 184 -13.11 -7.89 6.06
N TRP A 185 -13.37 -8.10 4.77
CA TRP A 185 -12.36 -8.19 3.72
C TRP A 185 -12.01 -6.82 3.15
N ARG A 186 -10.70 -6.65 2.94
CA ARG A 186 -10.05 -5.55 2.25
C ARG A 186 -9.18 -6.13 1.15
N LEU A 187 -9.38 -5.68 -0.08
CA LEU A 187 -8.47 -5.98 -1.19
C LEU A 187 -7.77 -4.71 -1.63
N MET A 188 -6.44 -4.69 -1.55
CA MET A 188 -5.63 -3.65 -2.18
C MET A 188 -5.09 -4.19 -3.50
N LEU A 189 -5.29 -3.43 -4.58
CA LEU A 189 -4.71 -3.68 -5.90
C LEU A 189 -3.74 -2.55 -6.23
N ARG A 190 -2.61 -2.90 -6.84
CA ARG A 190 -1.57 -1.97 -7.23
C ARG A 190 -1.08 -2.29 -8.63
N ALA A 191 -1.11 -1.29 -9.50
CA ALA A 191 -0.45 -1.31 -10.79
C ALA A 191 0.85 -0.50 -10.70
N VAL A 192 1.94 -1.07 -11.20
CA VAL A 192 3.25 -0.41 -11.28
C VAL A 192 3.75 -0.49 -12.71
N ARG A 193 4.29 0.62 -13.22
CA ARG A 193 4.97 0.65 -14.52
C ARG A 193 6.47 0.50 -14.36
N ARG A 194 7.09 -0.09 -15.40
CA ARG A 194 8.53 -0.30 -15.62
C ARG A 194 9.13 -1.52 -14.89
N LYS A 195 10.03 -2.21 -15.61
CA LYS A 195 10.77 -3.42 -15.22
C LYS A 195 11.30 -3.38 -13.79
N GLU A 196 10.59 -4.01 -12.87
CA GLU A 196 11.26 -4.86 -11.89
C GLU A 196 11.91 -6.01 -12.65
N VAL A 197 13.17 -6.33 -12.37
CA VAL A 197 13.80 -7.53 -12.91
C VAL A 197 12.95 -8.72 -12.46
N ARG A 198 12.31 -9.40 -13.43
CA ARG A 198 11.58 -10.65 -13.21
C ARG A 198 12.62 -11.69 -12.80
N GLU A 199 12.81 -11.90 -11.50
CA GLU A 199 13.26 -13.21 -11.05
C GLU A 199 12.16 -14.19 -11.45
N GLN A 200 12.58 -15.27 -12.12
CA GLN A 200 11.70 -16.32 -12.59
C GLN A 200 10.89 -16.81 -11.40
N THR A 201 9.62 -16.43 -11.36
CA THR A 201 8.72 -16.81 -10.29
C THR A 201 8.25 -18.21 -10.65
N ASP A 202 8.63 -19.21 -9.84
CA ASP A 202 7.99 -20.52 -9.88
C ASP A 202 6.48 -20.31 -9.86
N GLY A 203 5.72 -21.13 -10.61
CA GLY A 203 4.31 -20.93 -10.96
C GLY A 203 3.31 -20.80 -9.80
N ASP A 204 3.79 -20.73 -8.56
CA ASP A 204 3.04 -20.39 -7.36
C ASP A 204 3.16 -18.88 -7.09
N LEU A 205 2.35 -18.09 -7.79
CA LEU A 205 2.27 -16.62 -7.69
C LEU A 205 1.63 -16.09 -6.40
N TRP A 206 1.68 -16.90 -5.35
CA TRP A 206 0.94 -16.69 -4.12
C TRP A 206 1.82 -16.00 -3.09
N MET A 207 1.52 -14.74 -2.81
CA MET A 207 2.01 -14.12 -1.59
C MET A 207 1.07 -14.53 -0.45
N GLN A 208 1.47 -15.52 0.36
CA GLN A 208 0.84 -15.73 1.66
C GLN A 208 1.23 -14.56 2.55
N MET A 209 0.30 -13.66 2.83
CA MET A 209 0.49 -12.60 3.81
C MET A 209 -0.46 -12.81 4.98
N ASN A 210 0.11 -12.95 6.17
CA ASN A 210 -0.65 -13.03 7.41
C ASN A 210 -1.30 -11.66 7.70
N ASN A 211 -2.53 -11.66 8.18
CA ASN A 211 -3.18 -10.46 8.74
C ASN A 211 -2.58 -10.18 10.12
N TYR A 212 -2.35 -8.91 10.47
CA TYR A 212 -1.66 -8.57 11.73
C TYR A 212 -2.54 -7.70 12.64
N PHE A 213 -2.67 -8.14 13.89
CA PHE A 213 -3.14 -7.33 15.01
C PHE A 213 -1.95 -6.70 15.73
N ARG A 214 -2.03 -5.40 16.09
CA ARG A 214 -1.08 -4.78 17.03
C ARG A 214 -1.77 -4.65 18.39
N PRO A 215 -1.56 -5.59 19.32
CA PRO A 215 -2.07 -5.44 20.68
C PRO A 215 -1.38 -4.26 21.36
N GLU A 216 -2.16 -3.38 21.97
CA GLU A 216 -1.67 -2.23 22.75
C GLU A 216 -1.62 -2.56 24.26
N THR A 217 -2.29 -3.64 24.67
CA THR A 217 -2.37 -4.13 26.06
C THR A 217 -2.00 -5.60 26.20
N VAL A 218 -1.63 -6.04 27.41
CA VAL A 218 -1.29 -7.45 27.70
C VAL A 218 -2.50 -8.37 27.52
N GLN A 219 -3.69 -7.88 27.84
CA GLN A 219 -4.95 -8.60 27.66
C GLN A 219 -5.25 -8.86 26.18
N GLU A 220 -4.96 -7.89 25.32
CA GLU A 220 -5.03 -8.04 23.86
C GLU A 220 -4.00 -9.00 23.29
N VAL A 221 -2.84 -9.20 23.93
CA VAL A 221 -1.89 -10.23 23.48
C VAL A 221 -2.45 -11.63 23.71
N LEU A 222 -3.05 -11.87 24.88
CA LEU A 222 -3.54 -13.19 25.29
C LEU A 222 -4.79 -13.63 24.54
N ALA A 223 -5.68 -12.70 24.20
CA ALA A 223 -6.95 -13.01 23.54
C ALA A 223 -6.83 -13.39 22.06
N TYR A 224 -5.69 -13.13 21.41
CA TYR A 224 -5.54 -13.22 19.95
C TYR A 224 -4.47 -14.24 19.51
N GLN A 225 -4.15 -15.21 20.37
CA GLN A 225 -3.06 -16.17 20.16
C GLN A 225 -3.13 -17.14 18.94
N PRO A 226 -4.24 -17.37 18.20
CA PRO A 226 -4.14 -18.08 16.92
C PRO A 226 -3.77 -17.16 15.73
N TYR A 227 -3.77 -15.83 15.91
CA TYR A 227 -3.45 -14.84 14.86
C TYR A 227 -2.25 -13.96 15.22
N ALA A 228 -1.59 -14.22 16.36
CA ALA A 228 -0.36 -13.55 16.72
C ALA A 228 0.74 -13.94 15.73
N PRO A 229 1.58 -13.00 15.26
CA PRO A 229 2.68 -13.31 14.35
C PRO A 229 3.58 -14.37 14.97
N THR A 230 3.53 -15.59 14.44
CA THR A 230 4.50 -16.63 14.72
C THR A 230 5.78 -16.23 13.99
N GLN A 231 6.65 -15.49 14.70
CA GLN A 231 7.96 -15.02 14.26
C GLN A 231 7.94 -13.85 13.26
N ALA A 232 8.68 -12.80 13.63
CA ALA A 232 9.20 -11.81 12.69
C ALA A 232 10.32 -12.50 11.90
N TYR A 233 10.21 -12.50 10.57
CA TYR A 233 11.35 -12.74 9.69
C TYR A 233 12.25 -11.49 9.67
#